data_AF-A0AAN4YR81-F1
#
_entry.id   AF-A0AAN4YR81-F1
#
_cell.length_a   1.000
_cell.length_b   1.000
_cell.length_c   1.000
_cell.angle_alpha   90.00
_cell.angle_beta   90.00
_cell.angle_gamma   90.00
#
_symmetry.space_group_name_H-M   'P 1'
#
loop_
_entity.id
_entity.type
_entity.pdbx_description
1 polymer ?
#
loop_
_entity_poly.entity_id
_entity_poly.type
_entity_poly.pdbx_seq_one_letter_code
_entity_poly.pdbx_strand_id
1 'polypeptide(L)'
;MLDYAGLISADNEETIPFVWEAFIRYKFADAGKERDDAEASLRLSRETMCRSPGLVHFLGLFDTVNSVAEFNRDVSKDNDIQPSPKIMRHAVSIDEKRIKFQPVLFDPPPIGGMKARTHHVSTWAANGEAIISGLPHPVVKGDFEEVYFAGDHSDVGGGWPSLKTKASQIPLMWMVQEAIMADLTFDPIQLKKHGCFDPRIEDYDPDIVQAAEQAEIHDSLGYDFGRGLEVLFWRMMEYMPFKRPKVSPDGEVHETRWHGRGFRRPLPPAAKIHSSVLHRLHYDPEYKPYNLGMGNKGTAKEQDDEQREIGQWRRIAHGKLCEYWVKLPRNGK
;
A
#
# COMPACT_ATOMS: atom_id res chain seq x y z
N MET A 1 -3.67 15.88 -5.03
CA MET A 1 -3.44 17.24 -4.50
C MET A 1 -2.32 17.95 -5.24
N LEU A 2 -1.09 17.40 -5.29
CA LEU A 2 0.06 18.02 -5.98
C LEU A 2 -0.22 18.36 -7.46
N ASP A 3 -0.94 17.51 -8.18
CA ASP A 3 -1.31 17.78 -9.58
C ASP A 3 -2.25 19.00 -9.76
N TYR A 4 -3.02 19.31 -8.72
CA TYR A 4 -4.03 20.37 -8.72
C TYR A 4 -3.49 21.66 -8.14
N ALA A 5 -2.76 21.57 -7.02
CA ALA A 5 -2.26 22.70 -6.26
C ALA A 5 -0.79 23.04 -6.54
N GLY A 6 0.00 22.13 -7.11
CA GLY A 6 1.45 22.29 -7.25
C GLY A 6 2.22 22.06 -5.94
N LEU A 7 3.52 22.32 -5.98
CA LEU A 7 4.39 22.24 -4.81
C LEU A 7 4.62 23.64 -4.23
N ILE A 8 4.11 23.88 -3.02
CA ILE A 8 4.22 25.15 -2.31
C ILE A 8 5.69 25.36 -1.90
N SER A 9 6.21 26.58 -2.10
CA SER A 9 7.55 26.95 -1.63
C SER A 9 7.60 27.05 -0.11
N ALA A 10 8.75 26.75 0.50
CA ALA A 10 8.93 26.82 1.94
C ALA A 10 8.62 28.22 2.51
N ASP A 11 8.79 29.27 1.73
CA ASP A 11 8.54 30.66 2.17
C ASP A 11 7.06 31.06 2.14
N ASN A 12 6.14 30.14 1.80
CA ASN A 12 4.74 30.45 1.52
C ASN A 12 3.76 29.56 2.32
N GLU A 13 4.16 29.15 3.52
CA GLU A 13 3.36 28.31 4.42
C GLU A 13 1.98 28.90 4.75
N GLU A 14 1.86 30.23 4.78
CA GLU A 14 0.60 30.94 5.03
C GLU A 14 -0.49 30.65 3.98
N THR A 15 -0.12 30.12 2.81
CA THR A 15 -1.08 29.71 1.77
C THR A 15 -1.62 28.30 1.96
N ILE A 16 -1.01 27.49 2.82
CA ILE A 16 -1.42 26.11 3.08
C ILE A 16 -2.90 26.02 3.47
N PRO A 17 -3.44 26.85 4.40
CA PRO A 17 -4.86 26.78 4.77
C PRO A 17 -5.79 27.06 3.59
N PHE A 18 -5.45 28.03 2.73
CA PHE A 18 -6.25 28.39 1.55
C PHE A 18 -6.28 27.27 0.51
N VAL A 19 -5.09 26.72 0.19
CA VAL A 19 -4.96 25.61 -0.75
C VAL A 19 -5.68 24.36 -0.23
N TRP A 20 -5.57 24.10 1.08
CA TRP A 20 -6.27 23.00 1.72
C TRP A 20 -7.79 23.17 1.66
N GLU A 21 -8.29 24.36 1.97
CA GLU A 21 -9.73 24.65 1.89
C GLU A 21 -10.26 24.48 0.46
N ALA A 22 -9.55 25.02 -0.54
CA ALA A 22 -9.90 24.84 -1.94
C ALA A 22 -9.88 23.35 -2.35
N PHE A 23 -8.92 22.57 -1.86
CA PHE A 23 -8.83 21.13 -2.12
C PHE A 23 -9.99 20.36 -1.50
N ILE A 24 -10.36 20.67 -0.25
CA ILE A 24 -11.50 20.05 0.44
C ILE A 24 -12.80 20.35 -0.31
N ARG A 25 -13.04 21.60 -0.71
CA ARG A 25 -14.21 21.97 -1.53
C ARG A 25 -14.23 21.22 -2.86
N TYR A 26 -13.10 21.19 -3.57
CA TYR A 26 -12.99 20.44 -4.83
C TYR A 26 -13.28 18.94 -4.65
N LYS A 27 -12.74 18.33 -3.58
CA LYS A 27 -12.83 16.90 -3.32
C LYS A 27 -14.24 16.46 -2.93
N PHE A 28 -14.93 17.26 -2.10
CA PHE A 28 -16.23 16.87 -1.52
C PHE A 28 -17.44 17.49 -2.23
N ALA A 29 -17.25 18.48 -3.12
CA ALA A 29 -18.36 19.03 -3.89
C ALA A 29 -18.93 18.02 -4.91
N ASP A 30 -20.23 18.17 -5.16
CA ASP A 30 -20.88 17.53 -6.31
C ASP A 30 -20.45 18.19 -7.63
N ALA A 31 -20.66 17.48 -8.74
CA ALA A 31 -20.37 18.05 -10.06
C ALA A 31 -21.21 19.30 -10.29
N GLY A 32 -20.56 20.41 -10.62
CA GLY A 32 -21.21 21.70 -10.82
C GLY A 32 -20.32 22.86 -10.40
N LYS A 33 -20.93 24.05 -10.33
CA LYS A 33 -20.24 25.32 -10.20
C LYS A 33 -19.27 25.38 -9.00
N GLU A 34 -19.64 24.84 -7.85
CA GLU A 34 -18.79 24.86 -6.66
C GLU A 34 -17.47 24.09 -6.86
N ARG A 35 -17.55 22.93 -7.51
CA ARG A 35 -16.36 22.13 -7.84
C ARG A 35 -15.50 22.83 -8.88
N ASP A 36 -16.11 23.44 -9.89
CA ASP A 36 -15.41 24.18 -10.94
C ASP A 36 -14.68 25.42 -10.38
N ASP A 37 -15.34 26.18 -9.48
CA ASP A 37 -14.77 27.35 -8.81
C ASP A 37 -13.60 26.94 -7.88
N ALA A 38 -13.73 25.83 -7.17
CA ALA A 38 -12.66 25.26 -6.34
C ALA A 38 -11.49 24.76 -7.19
N GLU A 39 -11.76 24.10 -8.32
CA GLU A 39 -10.73 23.69 -9.28
C GLU A 39 -9.99 24.89 -9.86
N ALA A 40 -10.70 25.96 -10.24
CA ALA A 40 -10.11 27.19 -10.73
C ALA A 40 -9.20 27.84 -9.67
N SER A 41 -9.62 27.83 -8.40
CA SER A 41 -8.83 28.34 -7.28
C SER A 41 -7.54 27.53 -7.09
N LEU A 42 -7.61 26.20 -7.13
CA LEU A 42 -6.45 25.32 -7.07
C LEU A 42 -5.48 25.57 -8.23
N ARG A 43 -6.01 25.67 -9.46
CA ARG A 43 -5.21 25.97 -10.66
C ARG A 43 -4.52 27.32 -10.56
N LEU A 44 -5.21 28.35 -10.06
CA LEU A 44 -4.62 29.68 -9.86
C LEU A 44 -3.51 29.65 -8.82
N SER A 45 -3.74 29.03 -7.65
CA SER A 45 -2.71 28.87 -6.62
C SER A 45 -1.50 28.12 -7.14
N ARG A 46 -1.73 27.10 -7.98
CA ARG A 46 -0.67 26.33 -8.63
C ARG A 46 0.18 27.16 -9.58
N GLU A 47 -0.45 27.98 -10.42
CA GLU A 47 0.23 28.77 -11.45
C GLU A 47 0.94 30.01 -10.89
N THR A 48 0.48 30.54 -9.75
CA THR A 48 0.99 31.79 -9.18
C THR A 48 1.92 31.60 -7.99
N MET A 49 1.67 30.60 -7.15
CA MET A 49 2.32 30.46 -5.84
C MET A 49 3.14 29.17 -5.68
N CYS A 50 3.04 28.26 -6.65
CA CYS A 50 3.66 26.95 -6.55
C CYS A 50 4.59 26.69 -7.71
N ARG A 51 5.60 25.84 -7.48
CA ARG A 51 6.43 25.31 -8.55
C ARG A 51 5.77 24.08 -9.17
N SER A 52 5.98 23.89 -10.47
CA SER A 52 5.66 22.60 -11.08
C SER A 52 6.52 21.53 -10.40
N PRO A 53 5.91 20.46 -9.85
CA PRO A 53 6.66 19.39 -9.22
C PRO A 53 7.43 18.54 -10.23
N GLY A 54 7.23 18.76 -11.54
CA GLY A 54 7.73 17.88 -12.58
C GLY A 54 7.06 16.50 -12.50
N LEU A 55 7.56 15.55 -13.29
CA LEU A 55 7.18 14.16 -13.15
C LEU A 55 7.80 13.62 -11.86
N VAL A 56 6.95 13.10 -10.96
CA VAL A 56 7.45 12.48 -9.72
C VAL A 56 8.33 11.30 -10.10
N HIS A 57 9.61 11.34 -9.73
CA HIS A 57 10.56 10.30 -10.13
C HIS A 57 10.33 8.97 -9.40
N PHE A 58 10.14 9.02 -8.08
CA PHE A 58 9.87 7.84 -7.25
C PHE A 58 8.78 8.14 -6.23
N LEU A 59 7.83 7.22 -6.08
CA LEU A 59 6.78 7.28 -5.05
C LEU A 59 6.76 5.96 -4.27
N GLY A 60 7.16 6.04 -3.00
CA GLY A 60 7.07 4.94 -2.05
C GLY A 60 5.80 5.05 -1.21
N LEU A 61 5.02 3.98 -1.17
CA LEU A 61 3.76 3.88 -0.45
C LEU A 61 3.81 2.75 0.58
N PHE A 62 3.26 2.99 1.75
CA PHE A 62 3.08 1.97 2.79
C PHE A 62 1.59 1.84 3.12
N ASP A 63 1.05 0.65 2.86
CA ASP A 63 -0.30 0.19 3.14
C ASP A 63 -1.38 1.28 2.95
N THR A 64 -1.44 1.85 1.74
CA THR A 64 -2.33 2.99 1.44
C THR A 64 -3.78 2.58 1.63
N VAL A 65 -4.51 3.26 2.52
CA VAL A 65 -5.94 2.99 2.78
C VAL A 65 -6.82 4.16 2.37
N ASN A 66 -8.02 3.86 1.86
CA ASN A 66 -9.02 4.88 1.51
C ASN A 66 -9.98 5.18 2.67
N SER A 67 -9.47 5.62 3.81
CA SER A 67 -10.24 5.77 5.05
C SER A 67 -11.26 6.92 5.04
N VAL A 68 -11.18 7.84 4.07
CA VAL A 68 -12.04 9.04 3.98
C VAL A 68 -13.21 8.85 3.00
N ALA A 69 -13.14 7.90 2.06
CA ALA A 69 -14.17 7.74 1.02
C ALA A 69 -15.48 7.12 1.52
N GLU A 70 -15.47 6.28 2.56
CA GLU A 70 -16.67 5.54 2.98
C GLU A 70 -17.67 6.33 3.85
N PHE A 71 -17.31 7.53 4.33
CA PHE A 71 -18.31 8.43 4.93
C PHE A 71 -19.11 9.21 3.87
N ASN A 72 -18.67 9.20 2.60
CA ASN A 72 -19.38 9.84 1.50
C ASN A 72 -20.17 8.85 0.66
N ARG A 73 -21.35 9.28 0.20
CA ARG A 73 -22.31 8.47 -0.58
C ARG A 73 -21.79 8.04 -1.96
N ASP A 74 -20.62 8.50 -2.40
CA ASP A 74 -20.16 8.37 -3.78
C ASP A 74 -18.68 7.92 -3.86
N VAL A 75 -18.46 6.64 -3.54
CA VAL A 75 -17.15 5.94 -3.54
C VAL A 75 -16.45 6.00 -4.92
N SER A 76 -17.17 6.35 -5.98
CA SER A 76 -16.61 6.50 -7.33
C SER A 76 -15.73 7.72 -7.53
N LYS A 77 -15.85 8.79 -6.73
CA LYS A 77 -15.12 10.04 -6.97
C LYS A 77 -13.64 10.00 -6.60
N ASP A 78 -13.24 9.13 -5.65
CA ASP A 78 -11.88 9.12 -5.07
C ASP A 78 -10.89 8.19 -5.80
N ASN A 79 -11.37 7.23 -6.61
CA ASN A 79 -10.51 6.25 -7.29
C ASN A 79 -10.16 6.61 -8.75
N ASP A 80 -10.66 7.76 -9.23
CA ASP A 80 -10.48 8.18 -10.62
C ASP A 80 -9.11 8.83 -10.87
N ILE A 81 -8.34 9.19 -9.84
CA ILE A 81 -7.06 9.88 -10.00
C ILE A 81 -5.93 9.00 -9.45
N GLN A 82 -5.11 8.46 -10.34
CA GLN A 82 -3.85 7.81 -9.95
C GLN A 82 -2.68 8.78 -10.14
N PRO A 83 -1.76 8.88 -9.17
CA PRO A 83 -0.49 9.56 -9.39
C PRO A 83 0.26 8.83 -10.51
N SER A 84 0.99 9.57 -11.35
CA SER A 84 1.82 9.00 -12.42
C SER A 84 3.30 9.24 -12.18
N PRO A 85 3.87 8.67 -11.10
CA PRO A 85 5.32 8.71 -10.95
C PRO A 85 5.98 7.85 -12.03
N LYS A 86 7.27 8.09 -12.28
CA LYS A 86 8.07 7.23 -13.15
C LYS A 86 8.25 5.84 -12.54
N ILE A 87 8.49 5.79 -11.23
CA ILE A 87 8.68 4.56 -10.44
C ILE A 87 7.75 4.62 -9.22
N MET A 88 7.00 3.55 -8.99
CA MET A 88 6.10 3.43 -7.83
C MET A 88 6.33 2.11 -7.11
N ARG A 89 6.39 2.17 -5.78
CA ARG A 89 6.54 1.01 -4.90
C ARG A 89 5.51 1.04 -3.81
N HIS A 90 4.84 -0.08 -3.58
CA HIS A 90 3.81 -0.19 -2.55
C HIS A 90 4.05 -1.42 -1.68
N ALA A 91 4.33 -1.19 -0.40
CA ALA A 91 4.38 -2.23 0.61
C ALA A 91 2.97 -2.41 1.20
N VAL A 92 2.39 -3.60 1.13
CA VAL A 92 1.00 -3.87 1.54
C VAL A 92 0.95 -4.87 2.69
N SER A 93 0.07 -4.63 3.66
CA SER A 93 -0.17 -5.54 4.78
C SER A 93 -1.04 -6.73 4.39
N ILE A 94 -0.57 -7.93 4.72
CA ILE A 94 -1.30 -9.21 4.59
C ILE A 94 -2.29 -9.40 5.75
N ASP A 95 -1.94 -8.93 6.95
CA ASP A 95 -2.60 -9.35 8.19
C ASP A 95 -3.54 -8.30 8.78
N GLU A 96 -3.71 -7.15 8.14
CA GLU A 96 -4.70 -6.16 8.54
C GLU A 96 -6.13 -6.71 8.41
N LYS A 97 -6.94 -6.47 9.44
CA LYS A 97 -8.30 -7.03 9.60
C LYS A 97 -9.37 -5.96 9.70
N ARG A 98 -9.01 -4.72 10.06
CA ARG A 98 -9.95 -3.62 10.29
C ARG A 98 -10.70 -3.28 9.02
N ILE A 99 -12.02 -3.15 9.16
CA ILE A 99 -12.95 -3.02 8.03
C ILE A 99 -12.67 -1.78 7.17
N LYS A 100 -12.36 -0.64 7.79
CA LYS A 100 -12.08 0.65 7.11
C LYS A 100 -10.68 0.78 6.54
N PHE A 101 -9.81 -0.19 6.81
CA PHE A 101 -8.47 -0.24 6.28
C PHE A 101 -8.49 -1.18 5.07
N GLN A 102 -9.22 -0.83 4.02
CA GLN A 102 -9.10 -1.49 2.72
C GLN A 102 -7.95 -0.85 1.94
N PRO A 103 -7.03 -1.64 1.39
CA PRO A 103 -5.89 -1.11 0.66
C PRO A 103 -6.33 -0.58 -0.71
N VAL A 104 -5.69 0.50 -1.15
CA VAL A 104 -5.80 1.02 -2.52
C VAL A 104 -4.71 0.35 -3.34
N LEU A 105 -5.08 -0.71 -4.06
CA LEU A 105 -4.16 -1.50 -4.89
C LEU A 105 -4.01 -0.87 -6.28
N PHE A 106 -2.87 -1.10 -6.94
CA PHE A 106 -2.65 -0.66 -8.32
C PHE A 106 -3.59 -1.37 -9.31
N ASP A 107 -3.70 -2.69 -9.15
CA ASP A 107 -4.59 -3.55 -9.94
C ASP A 107 -5.53 -4.31 -8.98
N PRO A 108 -6.69 -3.73 -8.61
CA PRO A 108 -7.62 -4.40 -7.72
C PRO A 108 -8.18 -5.65 -8.41
N PRO A 109 -8.40 -6.77 -7.68
CA PRO A 109 -9.02 -7.95 -8.25
C PRO A 109 -10.42 -7.59 -8.76
N PRO A 110 -10.86 -8.14 -9.91
CA PRO A 110 -12.18 -7.84 -10.47
C PRO A 110 -13.27 -8.36 -9.52
N ILE A 111 -13.86 -7.46 -8.75
CA ILE A 111 -14.99 -7.79 -7.88
C ILE A 111 -16.23 -7.91 -8.79
N GLY A 112 -16.77 -9.14 -8.91
CA GLY A 112 -18.10 -9.39 -9.47
C GLY A 112 -18.36 -8.82 -10.88
N GLY A 113 -17.48 -9.07 -11.85
CA GLY A 113 -17.73 -8.70 -13.25
C GLY A 113 -17.75 -7.19 -13.54
N MET A 114 -17.41 -6.35 -12.57
CA MET A 114 -17.18 -4.92 -12.83
C MET A 114 -15.94 -4.77 -13.72
N LYS A 115 -16.10 -4.07 -14.86
CA LYS A 115 -15.00 -3.75 -15.76
C LYS A 115 -13.92 -3.00 -14.98
N ALA A 116 -12.65 -3.30 -15.27
CA ALA A 116 -11.52 -2.49 -14.81
C ALA A 116 -11.81 -1.01 -15.13
N ARG A 117 -11.85 -0.16 -14.10
CA ARG A 117 -12.11 1.27 -14.28
C ARG A 117 -10.89 1.90 -14.93
N THR A 118 -11.09 2.69 -15.97
CA THR A 118 -10.00 3.43 -16.61
C THR A 118 -9.56 4.55 -15.66
N HIS A 119 -8.38 4.42 -15.06
CA HIS A 119 -7.83 5.46 -14.19
C HIS A 119 -7.51 6.71 -15.02
N HIS A 120 -7.83 7.89 -14.48
CA HIS A 120 -7.45 9.16 -15.06
C HIS A 120 -6.07 9.55 -14.51
N VAL A 121 -5.09 9.63 -15.40
CA VAL A 121 -3.75 10.14 -15.07
C VAL A 121 -3.77 11.65 -15.29
N SER A 122 -3.38 12.44 -14.28
CA SER A 122 -3.17 13.87 -14.48
C SER A 122 -1.96 14.10 -15.37
N THR A 123 -2.17 14.61 -16.59
CA THR A 123 -1.08 14.89 -17.54
C THR A 123 -0.47 16.28 -17.35
N TRP A 124 -0.87 17.04 -16.32
CA TRP A 124 -0.39 18.42 -16.16
C TRP A 124 1.11 18.49 -15.88
N ALA A 125 1.64 17.64 -15.00
CA ALA A 125 3.07 17.56 -14.74
C ALA A 125 3.86 17.21 -16.02
N ALA A 126 3.38 16.21 -16.77
CA ALA A 126 3.96 15.82 -18.05
C ALA A 126 3.90 16.96 -19.10
N ASN A 127 2.81 17.72 -19.12
CA ASN A 127 2.64 18.87 -20.03
C ASN A 127 3.53 20.05 -19.62
N GLY A 128 3.69 20.31 -18.33
CA GLY A 128 4.56 21.37 -17.80
C GLY A 128 6.03 21.12 -18.12
N GLU A 129 6.51 19.88 -17.93
CA GLU A 129 7.87 19.51 -18.33
C GLU A 129 8.07 19.52 -19.85
N ALA A 130 7.08 19.11 -20.64
CA ALA A 130 7.17 19.18 -22.10
C ALA A 130 7.32 20.63 -22.60
N ILE A 131 6.64 21.58 -21.96
CA ILE A 131 6.77 23.02 -22.25
C ILE A 131 8.18 23.52 -21.91
N ILE A 132 8.73 23.13 -20.76
CA ILE A 132 10.06 23.56 -20.31
C ILE A 132 11.19 22.92 -21.14
N SER A 133 11.07 21.63 -21.45
CA SER A 133 12.10 20.85 -22.15
C SER A 133 12.03 20.98 -23.68
N GLY A 134 10.92 21.46 -24.23
CA GLY A 134 10.70 21.60 -25.68
C GLY A 134 10.51 20.26 -26.42
N LEU A 135 10.38 19.15 -25.69
CA LEU A 135 10.21 17.81 -26.25
C LEU A 135 8.87 17.21 -25.80
N PRO A 136 8.10 16.56 -26.69
CA PRO A 136 6.91 15.82 -26.26
C PRO A 136 7.34 14.69 -25.33
N HIS A 137 6.68 14.60 -24.18
CA HIS A 137 6.97 13.54 -23.21
C HIS A 137 6.52 12.20 -23.82
N PRO A 138 7.43 11.22 -23.99
CA PRO A 138 7.01 9.87 -24.35
C PRO A 138 6.10 9.35 -23.23
N VAL A 139 5.07 8.57 -23.58
CA VAL A 139 4.29 7.81 -22.59
C VAL A 139 5.25 6.79 -21.99
N VAL A 140 5.97 7.18 -20.93
CA VAL A 140 6.84 6.28 -20.20
C VAL A 140 5.92 5.31 -19.49
N LYS A 141 5.98 4.04 -19.86
CA LYS A 141 5.36 2.97 -19.09
C LYS A 141 5.99 2.99 -17.70
N GLY A 142 5.21 3.40 -16.70
CA GLY A 142 5.68 3.49 -15.31
C GLY A 142 6.14 2.12 -14.80
N ASP A 143 7.18 2.13 -13.98
CA ASP A 143 7.66 0.93 -13.28
C ASP A 143 6.97 0.83 -11.92
N PHE A 144 5.90 0.04 -11.85
CA PHE A 144 5.06 -0.09 -10.66
C PHE A 144 5.19 -1.49 -10.07
N GLU A 145 5.46 -1.55 -8.77
CA GLU A 145 5.59 -2.80 -8.05
C GLU A 145 4.93 -2.74 -6.68
N GLU A 146 4.09 -3.74 -6.43
CA GLU A 146 3.36 -3.92 -5.18
C GLU A 146 3.80 -5.24 -4.54
N VAL A 147 4.24 -5.17 -3.29
CA VAL A 147 4.82 -6.28 -2.54
C VAL A 147 4.14 -6.38 -1.18
N TYR A 148 3.81 -7.60 -0.78
CA TYR A 148 3.01 -7.90 0.40
C TYR A 148 3.89 -8.41 1.54
N PHE A 149 3.67 -7.86 2.73
CA PHE A 149 4.44 -8.11 3.95
C PHE A 149 3.53 -8.58 5.10
N ALA A 150 4.10 -9.37 6.01
CA ALA A 150 3.40 -9.87 7.19
C ALA A 150 3.25 -8.78 8.27
N GLY A 151 2.16 -8.86 9.04
CA GLY A 151 1.76 -7.89 10.05
C GLY A 151 0.63 -6.97 9.58
N ASP A 152 0.09 -6.17 10.50
CA ASP A 152 -1.00 -5.23 10.23
C ASP A 152 -0.53 -3.92 9.56
N HIS A 153 -1.42 -2.93 9.39
CA HIS A 153 -1.10 -1.65 8.77
C HIS A 153 0.12 -0.96 9.40
N SER A 154 0.27 -1.04 10.73
CA SER A 154 1.34 -0.38 11.48
C SER A 154 2.59 -1.25 11.57
N ASP A 155 2.48 -2.57 11.39
CA ASP A 155 3.63 -3.44 11.16
C ASP A 155 4.25 -3.26 9.77
N VAL A 156 3.50 -2.75 8.79
CA VAL A 156 4.05 -2.41 7.46
C VAL A 156 4.45 -0.95 7.36
N GLY A 157 3.57 -0.03 7.73
CA GLY A 157 3.81 1.41 7.66
C GLY A 157 4.59 2.01 8.83
N GLY A 158 4.79 1.24 9.90
CA GLY A 158 5.35 1.73 11.15
C GLY A 158 4.30 2.41 12.03
N GLY A 159 4.61 2.57 13.32
CA GLY A 159 3.73 3.23 14.28
C GLY A 159 3.65 2.55 15.64
N TRP A 160 3.96 1.25 15.71
CA TRP A 160 4.01 0.52 16.98
C TRP A 160 5.22 0.97 17.83
N PRO A 161 5.06 1.31 19.12
CA PRO A 161 6.18 1.56 20.01
C PRO A 161 6.91 0.24 20.30
N SER A 162 8.23 0.23 20.21
CA SER A 162 9.04 -0.93 20.60
C SER A 162 10.43 -0.48 21.01
N LEU A 163 11.00 -1.19 21.98
CA LEU A 163 12.40 -1.08 22.40
C LEU A 163 13.32 -1.99 21.59
N LYS A 164 12.76 -2.88 20.77
CA LYS A 164 13.45 -3.84 19.90
C LYS A 164 13.17 -3.55 18.43
N THR A 165 13.86 -4.28 17.55
CA THR A 165 13.57 -4.31 16.11
C THR A 165 12.11 -4.70 15.87
N LYS A 166 11.44 -3.98 14.97
CA LYS A 166 10.01 -4.13 14.66
C LYS A 166 9.84 -4.87 13.32
N ALA A 167 8.68 -5.46 13.10
CA ALA A 167 8.32 -6.05 11.80
C ALA A 167 8.40 -5.02 10.66
N SER A 168 8.09 -3.74 10.93
CA SER A 168 8.16 -2.62 9.98
C SER A 168 9.56 -2.28 9.49
N GLN A 169 10.60 -2.85 10.12
CA GLN A 169 11.97 -2.66 9.66
C GLN A 169 12.18 -3.26 8.26
N ILE A 170 11.57 -4.41 7.93
CA ILE A 170 11.75 -5.06 6.63
C ILE A 170 11.11 -4.23 5.50
N PRO A 171 9.82 -3.84 5.57
CA PRO A 171 9.22 -2.94 4.58
C PRO A 171 10.00 -1.62 4.41
N LEU A 172 10.52 -1.05 5.51
CA LEU A 172 11.35 0.16 5.46
C LEU A 172 12.65 -0.08 4.67
N MET A 173 13.41 -1.12 5.02
CA MET A 173 14.66 -1.45 4.33
C MET A 173 14.42 -1.77 2.85
N TRP A 174 13.35 -2.50 2.53
CA TRP A 174 12.93 -2.77 1.15
C TRP A 174 12.63 -1.48 0.38
N MET A 175 11.84 -0.57 0.95
CA MET A 175 11.47 0.68 0.29
C MET A 175 12.70 1.57 0.05
N VAL A 176 13.61 1.64 1.03
CA VAL A 176 14.87 2.40 0.88
C VAL A 176 15.77 1.76 -0.16
N GLN A 177 15.89 0.43 -0.20
CA GLN A 177 16.62 -0.27 -1.25
C GLN A 177 16.04 0.06 -2.63
N GLU A 178 14.71 -0.02 -2.81
CA GLU A 178 14.07 0.32 -4.09
C GLU A 178 14.26 1.78 -4.48
N ALA A 179 14.19 2.71 -3.52
CA ALA A 179 14.45 4.13 -3.76
C ALA A 179 15.90 4.36 -4.20
N ILE A 180 16.87 3.69 -3.57
CA ILE A 180 18.27 3.76 -3.98
C ILE A 180 18.44 3.12 -5.36
N MET A 181 17.85 1.97 -5.65
CA MET A 181 17.90 1.36 -6.98
C MET A 181 17.25 2.25 -8.06
N ALA A 182 16.32 3.11 -7.66
CA ALA A 182 15.72 4.18 -8.46
C ALA A 182 16.55 5.48 -8.50
N ASP A 183 17.83 5.48 -8.10
CA ASP A 183 18.73 6.65 -8.13
C ASP A 183 18.41 7.77 -7.12
N LEU A 184 17.66 7.49 -6.05
CA LEU A 184 17.56 8.43 -4.92
C LEU A 184 18.81 8.34 -4.04
N THR A 185 19.24 9.50 -3.54
CA THR A 185 20.36 9.61 -2.60
C THR A 185 19.85 9.75 -1.18
N PHE A 186 20.49 9.06 -0.24
CA PHE A 186 20.21 9.17 1.20
C PHE A 186 21.47 9.58 1.95
N ASP A 187 21.29 10.24 3.10
CA ASP A 187 22.40 10.49 4.02
C ASP A 187 22.89 9.15 4.61
N PRO A 188 24.15 8.75 4.38
CA PRO A 188 24.70 7.49 4.90
C PRO A 188 24.61 7.38 6.42
N ILE A 189 24.69 8.51 7.15
CA ILE A 189 24.57 8.53 8.61
C ILE A 189 23.15 8.16 9.02
N GLN A 190 22.13 8.67 8.31
CA GLN A 190 20.73 8.33 8.58
C GLN A 190 20.42 6.89 8.17
N LEU A 191 20.94 6.40 7.04
CA LEU A 191 20.76 4.99 6.63
C LEU A 191 21.22 4.07 7.75
N LYS A 192 22.46 4.22 8.21
CA LYS A 192 23.03 3.40 9.28
C LYS A 192 22.26 3.55 10.59
N LYS A 193 21.89 4.78 10.97
CA LYS A 193 21.11 5.05 12.19
C LYS A 193 19.75 4.35 12.18
N HIS A 194 19.13 4.21 11.01
CA HIS A 194 17.83 3.58 10.82
C HIS A 194 17.93 2.10 10.43
N GLY A 195 19.12 1.48 10.51
CA GLY A 195 19.32 0.08 10.14
C GLY A 195 19.05 -0.22 8.67
N CYS A 196 19.13 0.81 7.82
CA CYS A 196 19.09 0.70 6.36
C CYS A 196 20.51 0.72 5.81
N PHE A 197 20.68 0.36 4.53
CA PHE A 197 21.97 0.19 3.89
C PHE A 197 21.91 0.65 2.44
N ASP A 198 23.06 0.95 1.84
CA ASP A 198 23.14 1.20 0.40
C ASP A 198 23.42 -0.13 -0.34
N PRO A 199 22.44 -0.68 -1.09
CA PRO A 199 22.60 -1.96 -1.79
C PRO A 199 23.71 -1.95 -2.83
N ARG A 200 24.18 -0.78 -3.28
CA ARG A 200 25.25 -0.64 -4.28
C ARG A 200 26.64 -0.80 -3.68
N ILE A 201 26.77 -0.59 -2.37
CA ILE A 201 28.06 -0.52 -1.67
C ILE A 201 28.22 -1.67 -0.68
N GLU A 202 27.16 -2.02 0.05
CA GLU A 202 27.22 -2.99 1.13
C GLU A 202 25.97 -3.89 1.16
N ASP A 203 26.08 -5.06 1.77
CA ASP A 203 24.94 -5.94 2.05
C ASP A 203 24.20 -5.50 3.31
N TYR A 204 22.94 -5.95 3.43
CA TYR A 204 22.15 -5.70 4.64
C TYR A 204 22.77 -6.43 5.84
N ASP A 205 22.52 -5.88 7.03
CA ASP A 205 22.85 -6.56 8.28
C ASP A 205 21.87 -7.74 8.50
N PRO A 206 22.35 -9.00 8.47
CA PRO A 206 21.50 -10.16 8.64
C PRO A 206 20.87 -10.24 10.02
N ASP A 207 21.50 -9.67 11.06
CA ASP A 207 20.98 -9.71 12.42
C ASP A 207 19.74 -8.80 12.54
N ILE A 208 19.75 -7.64 11.87
CA ILE A 208 18.59 -6.73 11.82
C ILE A 208 17.43 -7.41 11.10
N VAL A 209 17.69 -8.04 9.94
CA VAL A 209 16.66 -8.73 9.16
C VAL A 209 16.09 -9.91 9.96
N GLN A 210 16.94 -10.76 10.53
CA GLN A 210 16.49 -11.88 11.35
C GLN A 210 15.67 -11.42 12.56
N ALA A 211 16.10 -10.36 13.26
CA ALA A 211 15.37 -9.80 14.39
C ALA A 211 14.01 -9.22 13.96
N ALA A 212 13.92 -8.62 12.78
CA ALA A 212 12.67 -8.08 12.24
C ALA A 212 11.72 -9.19 11.74
N GLU A 213 12.26 -10.26 11.16
CA GLU A 213 11.49 -11.44 10.74
C GLU A 213 10.87 -12.13 11.94
N GLN A 214 11.59 -12.20 13.07
CA GLN A 214 11.14 -12.78 14.33
C GLN A 214 10.37 -11.80 15.22
N ALA A 215 10.25 -10.53 14.82
CA ALA A 215 9.54 -9.53 15.60
C ALA A 215 8.06 -9.88 15.71
N GLU A 216 7.48 -9.48 16.85
CA GLU A 216 6.06 -9.60 17.11
C GLU A 216 5.25 -8.82 16.07
N ILE A 217 4.22 -9.48 15.54
CA ILE A 217 3.19 -8.85 14.71
C ILE A 217 1.99 -8.55 15.56
N HIS A 218 1.40 -7.40 15.32
CA HIS A 218 0.32 -6.89 16.13
C HIS A 218 -1.01 -7.24 15.47
N ASP A 219 -2.00 -7.50 16.29
CA ASP A 219 -3.39 -7.57 15.86
C ASP A 219 -4.11 -6.32 16.36
N SER A 220 -4.36 -5.37 15.47
CA SER A 220 -5.13 -4.16 15.75
C SER A 220 -6.57 -4.43 16.26
N LEU A 221 -7.09 -5.66 16.17
CA LEU A 221 -8.36 -6.10 16.76
C LEU A 221 -8.17 -6.93 18.05
N GLY A 222 -6.93 -7.22 18.44
CA GLY A 222 -6.57 -7.85 19.71
C GLY A 222 -6.63 -6.85 20.86
N TYR A 223 -7.17 -7.26 22.00
CA TYR A 223 -7.20 -6.42 23.21
C TYR A 223 -5.83 -6.21 23.84
N ASP A 224 -4.83 -6.98 23.42
CA ASP A 224 -3.49 -7.00 24.02
C ASP A 224 -2.58 -5.87 23.49
N PHE A 225 -2.95 -5.22 22.38
CA PHE A 225 -2.10 -4.20 21.73
C PHE A 225 -2.80 -2.86 21.43
N GLY A 226 -4.11 -2.75 21.66
CA GLY A 226 -4.88 -1.52 21.43
C GLY A 226 -5.30 -0.81 22.72
N ARG A 227 -5.41 0.53 22.68
CA ARG A 227 -6.14 1.27 23.72
C ARG A 227 -7.56 0.69 23.74
N GLY A 228 -7.98 0.02 24.82
CA GLY A 228 -9.16 -0.86 24.81
C GLY A 228 -10.46 -0.24 24.26
N LEU A 229 -10.61 1.09 24.29
CA LEU A 229 -11.71 1.81 23.67
C LEU A 229 -11.68 1.78 22.13
N GLU A 230 -10.51 1.85 21.49
CA GLU A 230 -10.38 1.74 20.04
C GLU A 230 -10.70 0.34 19.55
N VAL A 231 -10.23 -0.70 20.25
CA VAL A 231 -10.55 -2.10 19.94
C VAL A 231 -12.05 -2.34 20.07
N LEU A 232 -12.67 -1.83 21.14
CA LEU A 232 -14.12 -1.91 21.33
C LEU A 232 -14.88 -1.19 20.20
N PHE A 233 -14.43 0.02 19.81
CA PHE A 233 -15.00 0.77 18.71
C PHE A 233 -14.93 0.00 17.38
N TRP A 234 -13.77 -0.56 17.04
CA TRP A 234 -13.60 -1.35 15.82
C TRP A 234 -14.43 -2.64 15.82
N ARG A 235 -14.53 -3.34 16.95
CA ARG A 235 -15.41 -4.52 17.09
C ARG A 235 -16.88 -4.16 16.97
N MET A 236 -17.33 -3.01 17.46
CA MET A 236 -18.71 -2.56 17.23
C MET A 236 -18.98 -2.25 15.75
N MET A 237 -18.00 -1.68 15.05
CA MET A 237 -18.08 -1.43 13.62
C MET A 237 -18.15 -2.73 12.80
N GLU A 238 -17.59 -3.84 13.30
CA GLU A 238 -17.80 -5.19 12.74
C GLU A 238 -19.24 -5.70 12.88
N TYR A 239 -20.20 -4.95 13.45
CA TYR A 239 -21.62 -5.35 13.43
C TYR A 239 -22.48 -4.48 12.48
N MET A 240 -21.91 -3.45 11.85
CA MET A 240 -22.63 -2.55 10.95
C MET A 240 -22.51 -2.96 9.47
N PRO A 241 -23.59 -2.98 8.68
CA PRO A 241 -23.61 -3.60 7.34
C PRO A 241 -22.85 -2.79 6.26
N PHE A 242 -21.53 -2.75 6.35
CA PHE A 242 -20.63 -2.18 5.35
C PHE A 242 -20.32 -3.22 4.27
N LYS A 243 -20.24 -2.78 3.01
CA LYS A 243 -19.91 -3.65 1.86
C LYS A 243 -18.43 -4.01 1.89
N ARG A 244 -18.07 -5.28 1.68
CA ARG A 244 -16.66 -5.73 1.62
C ARG A 244 -16.44 -6.82 0.56
N PRO A 245 -15.31 -6.81 -0.17
CA PRO A 245 -14.84 -7.99 -0.90
C PRO A 245 -14.36 -9.08 0.05
N LYS A 246 -14.91 -10.29 -0.08
CA LYS A 246 -14.57 -11.49 0.69
C LYS A 246 -13.92 -12.51 -0.22
N VAL A 247 -12.77 -13.05 0.18
CA VAL A 247 -12.12 -14.16 -0.52
C VAL A 247 -12.65 -15.48 0.00
N SER A 248 -13.21 -16.27 -0.91
CA SER A 248 -13.50 -17.69 -0.66
C SER A 248 -12.18 -18.48 -0.61
N PRO A 249 -12.13 -19.65 0.06
CA PRO A 249 -10.92 -20.48 0.09
C PRO A 249 -10.36 -20.84 -1.30
N ASP A 250 -11.21 -20.75 -2.33
CA ASP A 250 -10.87 -21.00 -3.74
C ASP A 250 -10.23 -19.79 -4.45
N GLY A 251 -10.05 -18.65 -3.76
CA GLY A 251 -9.45 -17.42 -4.32
C GLY A 251 -10.44 -16.47 -4.99
N GLU A 252 -11.72 -16.83 -5.11
CA GLU A 252 -12.75 -15.96 -5.68
C GLU A 252 -13.17 -14.83 -4.71
N VAL A 253 -13.36 -13.62 -5.25
CA VAL A 253 -13.75 -12.43 -4.49
C VAL A 253 -15.25 -12.14 -4.64
N HIS A 254 -16.02 -12.28 -3.56
CA HIS A 254 -17.47 -12.04 -3.49
C HIS A 254 -17.80 -10.85 -2.58
N GLU A 255 -18.77 -10.00 -2.94
CA GLU A 255 -19.22 -8.93 -2.03
C GLU A 255 -20.10 -9.49 -0.90
N THR A 256 -19.76 -9.18 0.36
CA THR A 256 -20.61 -9.45 1.53
C THR A 256 -20.92 -8.15 2.28
N ARG A 257 -22.08 -8.11 2.95
CA ARG A 257 -22.49 -7.05 3.88
C ARG A 257 -22.39 -7.47 5.34
N TRP A 258 -22.14 -8.75 5.58
CA TRP A 258 -22.07 -9.35 6.91
C TRP A 258 -20.68 -9.92 7.17
N HIS A 259 -20.24 -9.73 8.39
CA HIS A 259 -18.85 -9.69 8.82
C HIS A 259 -18.50 -11.01 9.49
N GLY A 260 -17.42 -11.63 9.02
CA GLY A 260 -16.82 -12.75 9.71
C GLY A 260 -15.68 -12.27 10.58
N ARG A 261 -15.87 -12.29 11.90
CA ARG A 261 -14.86 -12.44 12.97
C ARG A 261 -13.40 -12.06 12.59
N GLY A 262 -13.11 -10.80 12.23
CA GLY A 262 -11.71 -10.36 11.98
C GLY A 262 -10.95 -11.10 10.88
N PHE A 263 -11.58 -11.45 9.74
CA PHE A 263 -10.86 -12.06 8.61
C PHE A 263 -9.87 -11.08 7.94
N ARG A 264 -8.66 -11.60 7.62
CA ARG A 264 -7.58 -10.92 6.87
C ARG A 264 -8.02 -10.51 5.46
N ARG A 265 -7.29 -9.58 4.83
CA ARG A 265 -7.64 -9.01 3.50
C ARG A 265 -7.50 -10.02 2.34
N PRO A 266 -8.32 -9.86 1.27
CA PRO A 266 -8.07 -10.50 -0.01
C PRO A 266 -6.66 -10.26 -0.53
N LEU A 267 -6.07 -11.24 -1.20
CA LEU A 267 -4.85 -11.04 -1.99
C LEU A 267 -5.16 -11.27 -3.46
N PRO A 268 -4.62 -10.45 -4.39
CA PRO A 268 -4.76 -10.69 -5.80
C PRO A 268 -4.02 -11.98 -6.21
N PRO A 269 -4.47 -12.71 -7.25
CA PRO A 269 -3.83 -13.96 -7.67
C PRO A 269 -2.35 -13.82 -8.05
N ALA A 270 -1.94 -12.63 -8.51
CA ALA A 270 -0.56 -12.30 -8.88
C ALA A 270 0.21 -11.56 -7.77
N ALA A 271 -0.25 -11.61 -6.51
CA ALA A 271 0.40 -10.95 -5.38
C ALA A 271 1.86 -11.40 -5.25
N LYS A 272 2.77 -10.43 -5.19
CA LYS A 272 4.19 -10.66 -4.88
C LYS A 272 4.35 -10.64 -3.37
N ILE A 273 4.65 -11.78 -2.78
CA ILE A 273 4.87 -11.90 -1.34
C ILE A 273 6.36 -11.82 -1.05
N HIS A 274 6.74 -10.99 -0.09
CA HIS A 274 8.15 -10.85 0.30
C HIS A 274 8.67 -12.12 1.00
N SER A 275 9.95 -12.47 0.80
CA SER A 275 10.60 -13.68 1.37
C SER A 275 10.47 -13.78 2.90
N SER A 276 10.50 -12.64 3.60
CA SER A 276 10.30 -12.58 5.05
C SER A 276 8.99 -13.23 5.53
N VAL A 277 7.94 -13.23 4.71
CA VAL A 277 6.67 -13.90 5.02
C VAL A 277 6.85 -15.41 5.02
N LEU A 278 7.59 -15.95 4.04
CA LEU A 278 7.89 -17.39 3.98
C LEU A 278 8.81 -17.81 5.11
N HIS A 279 9.84 -17.02 5.43
CA HIS A 279 10.70 -17.28 6.58
C HIS A 279 9.86 -17.35 7.87
N ARG A 280 8.90 -16.44 8.03
CA ARG A 280 7.95 -16.47 9.14
C ARG A 280 7.05 -17.70 9.16
N LEU A 281 6.48 -18.09 8.02
CA LEU A 281 5.72 -19.34 7.89
C LEU A 281 6.55 -20.59 8.26
N HIS A 282 7.86 -20.56 8.04
CA HIS A 282 8.75 -21.67 8.38
C HIS A 282 9.12 -21.73 9.86
N TYR A 283 9.39 -20.60 10.52
CA TYR A 283 9.83 -20.61 11.92
C TYR A 283 8.67 -20.53 12.92
N ASP A 284 7.56 -19.86 12.59
CA ASP A 284 6.42 -19.65 13.47
C ASP A 284 5.26 -20.59 13.09
N PRO A 285 5.03 -21.68 13.86
CA PRO A 285 3.95 -22.62 13.58
C PRO A 285 2.55 -22.03 13.85
N GLU A 286 2.43 -20.92 14.59
CA GLU A 286 1.16 -20.25 14.88
C GLU A 286 0.78 -19.24 13.78
N TYR A 287 1.75 -18.77 13.01
CA TYR A 287 1.49 -17.87 11.89
C TYR A 287 0.85 -18.59 10.70
N LYS A 288 -0.49 -18.64 10.67
CA LYS A 288 -1.29 -19.29 9.60
C LYS A 288 -2.28 -18.32 8.92
N PRO A 289 -1.80 -17.46 7.99
CA PRO A 289 -2.64 -16.56 7.20
C PRO A 289 -3.63 -17.29 6.27
N TYR A 290 -4.92 -17.16 6.56
CA TYR A 290 -6.00 -17.71 5.72
C TYR A 290 -5.96 -17.25 4.26
N ASN A 291 -5.58 -15.99 4.04
CA ASN A 291 -5.48 -15.40 2.72
C ASN A 291 -4.31 -15.92 1.87
N LEU A 292 -3.33 -16.62 2.46
CA LEU A 292 -2.31 -17.37 1.71
C LEU A 292 -2.72 -18.82 1.42
N GLY A 293 -3.92 -19.24 1.86
CA GLY A 293 -4.39 -20.63 1.78
C GLY A 293 -4.02 -21.48 3.01
N MET A 294 -3.57 -20.83 4.09
CA MET A 294 -3.11 -21.47 5.33
C MET A 294 -4.16 -21.29 6.44
N GLY A 295 -4.67 -22.36 7.05
CA GLY A 295 -5.62 -22.27 8.17
C GLY A 295 -7.02 -22.87 7.91
N ASN A 296 -7.56 -23.51 8.95
CA ASN A 296 -8.74 -24.41 8.96
C ASN A 296 -8.62 -25.66 8.07
N LYS A 297 -7.54 -26.41 8.30
CA LYS A 297 -7.27 -27.72 7.71
C LYS A 297 -6.94 -28.68 8.85
N GLY A 298 -7.97 -29.39 9.34
CA GLY A 298 -7.91 -30.19 10.57
C GLY A 298 -7.26 -31.57 10.37
N THR A 299 -7.01 -31.97 9.13
CA THR A 299 -6.59 -33.33 8.78
C THR A 299 -5.11 -33.38 8.36
N ALA A 300 -4.36 -34.42 8.72
CA ALA A 300 -2.93 -34.57 8.37
C ALA A 300 -2.66 -34.46 6.86
N LYS A 301 -3.61 -34.90 6.02
CA LYS A 301 -3.56 -34.79 4.56
C LYS A 301 -3.60 -33.33 4.07
N GLU A 302 -4.31 -32.48 4.79
CA GLU A 302 -4.45 -31.06 4.45
C GLU A 302 -3.22 -30.25 4.90
N GLN A 303 -2.50 -30.70 5.94
CA GLN A 303 -1.19 -30.16 6.36
C GLN A 303 -0.08 -30.52 5.35
N ASP A 304 -0.10 -31.74 4.80
CA ASP A 304 0.75 -32.12 3.66
C ASP A 304 0.44 -31.28 2.40
N ASP A 305 -0.84 -30.96 2.18
CA ASP A 305 -1.25 -30.09 1.08
C ASP A 305 -0.84 -28.62 1.32
N GLU A 306 -0.76 -28.13 2.57
CA GLU A 306 -0.18 -26.81 2.92
C GLU A 306 1.32 -26.72 2.57
N GLN A 307 2.11 -27.75 2.93
CA GLN A 307 3.54 -27.81 2.56
C GLN A 307 3.74 -27.91 1.04
N ARG A 308 2.86 -28.64 0.34
CA ARG A 308 2.84 -28.69 -1.13
C ARG A 308 2.41 -27.36 -1.76
N GLU A 309 1.49 -26.62 -1.13
CA GLU A 309 1.06 -25.31 -1.59
C GLU A 309 2.18 -24.28 -1.49
N ILE A 310 3.05 -24.30 -0.46
CA ILE A 310 4.28 -23.49 -0.40
C ILE A 310 5.26 -23.87 -1.53
N GLY A 311 5.34 -25.16 -1.87
CA GLY A 311 6.14 -25.64 -3.00
C GLY A 311 5.68 -25.17 -4.40
N GLN A 312 4.47 -24.59 -4.53
CA GLN A 312 3.95 -24.04 -5.79
C GLN A 312 4.35 -22.58 -6.04
N TRP A 313 5.13 -21.99 -5.14
CA TRP A 313 5.53 -20.60 -5.23
C TRP A 313 6.81 -20.51 -6.01
N ARG A 314 6.86 -19.59 -6.97
CA ARG A 314 8.06 -19.36 -7.75
C ARG A 314 8.79 -18.15 -7.19
N ARG A 315 10.06 -18.34 -6.85
CA ARG A 315 10.97 -17.26 -6.51
C ARG A 315 11.18 -16.35 -7.72
N ILE A 316 10.89 -15.07 -7.52
CA ILE A 316 11.22 -13.96 -8.41
C ILE A 316 12.21 -13.11 -7.63
N ALA A 317 13.50 -13.28 -7.90
CA ALA A 317 14.55 -12.55 -7.21
C ALA A 317 14.94 -11.30 -8.02
N HIS A 318 14.95 -10.15 -7.37
CA HIS A 318 15.43 -8.88 -7.91
C HIS A 318 16.50 -8.21 -7.02
N GLY A 319 17.37 -9.02 -6.39
CA GLY A 319 18.57 -8.55 -5.68
C GLY A 319 18.38 -8.26 -4.19
N LYS A 320 19.31 -8.70 -3.34
CA LYS A 320 19.32 -8.53 -1.87
C LYS A 320 17.94 -8.73 -1.23
N LEU A 321 17.35 -7.70 -0.60
CA LEU A 321 16.02 -7.81 0.03
C LEU A 321 14.86 -7.90 -0.96
N CYS A 322 15.10 -7.79 -2.26
CA CYS A 322 14.08 -7.87 -3.29
C CYS A 322 13.86 -9.32 -3.73
N GLU A 323 13.77 -10.24 -2.78
CA GLU A 323 13.35 -11.61 -3.04
C GLU A 323 11.85 -11.75 -2.80
N TYR A 324 11.10 -11.97 -3.88
CA TYR A 324 9.66 -12.14 -3.82
C TYR A 324 9.24 -13.50 -4.33
N TRP A 325 8.07 -13.92 -3.91
CA TRP A 325 7.48 -15.18 -4.29
C TRP A 325 6.05 -14.95 -4.77
N VAL A 326 5.71 -15.57 -5.89
CA VAL A 326 4.37 -15.49 -6.48
C VAL A 326 3.77 -16.88 -6.51
N LYS A 327 2.53 -17.00 -6.04
CA LYS A 327 1.76 -18.25 -6.12
C LYS A 327 1.42 -18.52 -7.58
N LEU A 328 1.84 -19.67 -8.12
CA LEU A 328 1.43 -20.04 -9.47
C LEU A 328 -0.08 -20.33 -9.49
N PRO A 329 -0.80 -19.94 -10.55
CA PRO A 329 -2.19 -20.38 -10.71
C PRO A 329 -2.20 -21.92 -10.67
N ARG A 330 -3.12 -22.51 -9.89
CA ARG A 330 -3.38 -23.95 -9.97
C ARG A 330 -3.67 -24.24 -11.43
N ASN A 331 -2.86 -25.09 -12.08
CA ASN A 331 -3.13 -25.55 -13.44
C ASN A 331 -4.50 -26.25 -13.46
N GLY A 332 -5.54 -25.48 -13.76
CA GLY A 332 -6.87 -25.96 -14.10
C GLY A 332 -6.93 -26.17 -15.60
N LYS A 333 -7.43 -27.33 -16.00
CA LYS A 333 -7.73 -27.73 -17.38
C LYS A 333 -8.62 -26.73 -18.11
#